data_AF-A0A7S3J7Y6-F1
#
_entry.id   AF-A0A7S3J7Y6-F1
#
_cell.length_a   1.000
_cell.length_b   1.000
_cell.length_c   1.000
_cell.angle_alpha   90.00
_cell.angle_beta   90.00
_cell.angle_gamma   90.00
#
_symmetry.space_group_name_H-M   'P 1'
#
loop_
_entity.id
_entity.type
_entity.pdbx_description
1 polymer ?
#
loop_
_entity_poly.entity_id
_entity_poly.type
_entity_poly.pdbx_seq_one_letter_code
_entity_poly.pdbx_strand_id
1 'polypeptide(L)'
;LVDTIHSALDQAQLKVQDLAAVELIGGALRVPKVKDVLAGVVGEQLLGTHLNGDESMSFGAAFLGANSSSSFVVRKLYLHRYVGEPIYVNITSANLTSDDPNYVKKRFVLYDGGDSIKRKYAIHTLDDLKVDYYTQSKGVIHSVMLSGIADVLASQEYQNNGTTPRVIFETSYTPGGFIEVNGVSAKVTQTYMHKQERTVRVPSATDEAGTRNTTEAATDTTTDGSTQTNNDNIDAGVSDDTIEQPDDGVLSNTTNANLTESANVTDDKPKYETVIEFVPKNRTHTMAMRFNEVFVGHTPLTTDQKISALAHIVDLEKHDKLVHDTLKAKNDFEALIYATRDWLDNQDHHVYSTPEV
;
A
#
# COMPACT_ATOMS: atom_id res chain seq x y z
N LEU A 1 9.42 20.76 30.83
CA LEU A 1 10.42 21.14 29.81
C LEU A 1 11.64 20.23 29.91
N VAL A 2 12.36 20.30 31.03
CA VAL A 2 13.56 19.47 31.28
C VAL A 2 13.26 17.97 31.17
N ASP A 3 12.22 17.49 31.86
CA ASP A 3 11.82 16.07 31.84
C ASP A 3 11.50 15.56 30.43
N THR A 4 10.91 16.39 29.59
CA THR A 4 10.57 16.05 28.20
C THR A 4 11.82 15.87 27.35
N ILE A 5 12.84 16.71 27.56
CA ILE A 5 14.13 16.62 26.85
C ILE A 5 14.84 15.33 27.25
N HIS A 6 14.92 15.03 28.55
CA HIS A 6 15.53 13.79 29.03
C HIS A 6 14.77 12.56 28.52
N SER A 7 13.44 12.56 28.59
CA SER A 7 12.64 11.45 28.07
C SER A 7 12.83 11.23 26.56
N ALA A 8 12.95 12.30 25.78
CA ALA A 8 13.22 12.19 24.34
C ALA A 8 14.62 11.63 24.05
N LEU A 9 15.64 12.09 24.78
CA LEU A 9 17.01 11.58 24.69
C LEU A 9 17.09 10.10 25.09
N ASP A 10 16.43 9.72 26.19
CA ASP A 10 16.38 8.33 26.67
C ASP A 10 15.68 7.41 25.65
N GLN A 11 14.57 7.86 25.06
CA GLN A 11 13.87 7.13 24.00
C GLN A 11 14.73 6.96 22.75
N ALA A 12 15.51 7.98 22.39
CA ALA A 12 16.46 7.92 21.28
C ALA A 12 17.76 7.16 21.63
N GLN A 13 17.95 6.81 22.90
CA GLN A 13 19.21 6.25 23.44
C GLN A 13 20.44 7.14 23.16
N LEU A 14 20.23 8.46 23.20
CA LEU A 14 21.26 9.48 22.95
C LEU A 14 21.56 10.28 24.20
N LYS A 15 22.77 10.84 24.25
CA LYS A 15 23.17 11.83 25.25
C LYS A 15 23.21 13.22 24.60
N VAL A 16 23.20 14.26 25.42
CA VAL A 16 23.31 15.67 24.96
C VAL A 16 24.56 15.87 24.08
N GLN A 17 25.67 15.25 24.44
CA GLN A 17 26.94 15.30 23.69
C GLN A 17 26.87 14.70 22.28
N ASP A 18 25.88 13.85 22.01
CA ASP A 18 25.68 13.22 20.71
C ASP A 18 24.86 14.12 19.76
N LEU A 19 24.31 15.22 20.28
CA LEU A 19 23.55 16.20 19.51
C LEU A 19 24.49 17.16 18.78
N ALA A 20 24.29 17.30 17.47
CA ALA A 20 25.02 18.29 16.66
C ALA A 20 24.48 19.72 16.85
N ALA A 21 23.15 19.85 17.00
CA ALA A 21 22.47 21.12 17.17
C ALA A 21 21.09 20.92 17.82
N VAL A 22 20.57 21.97 18.43
CA VAL A 22 19.22 22.06 18.99
C VAL A 22 18.54 23.29 18.39
N GLU A 23 17.63 23.08 17.46
CA GLU A 23 16.88 24.17 16.82
C GLU A 23 15.65 24.56 17.64
N LEU A 24 15.53 25.87 17.89
CA LEU A 24 14.47 26.44 18.68
C LEU A 24 13.38 27.02 17.76
N ILE A 25 12.15 26.50 17.87
CA ILE A 25 10.97 26.99 17.16
C ILE A 25 9.79 27.32 18.10
N GLY A 26 8.88 28.18 17.65
CA GLY A 26 7.65 28.57 18.35
C GLY A 26 7.75 29.83 19.22
N GLY A 27 6.63 30.55 19.34
CA GLY A 27 6.57 31.85 20.01
C GLY A 27 6.85 31.84 21.52
N ALA A 28 6.71 30.70 22.20
CA ALA A 28 7.03 30.56 23.63
C ALA A 28 8.51 30.84 23.95
N LEU A 29 9.40 30.76 22.94
CA LEU A 29 10.82 31.08 23.07
C LEU A 29 11.11 32.56 23.31
N ARG A 30 10.12 33.44 23.13
CA ARG A 30 10.27 34.87 23.45
C ARG A 30 10.38 35.14 24.95
N VAL A 31 10.06 34.14 25.80
CA VAL A 31 10.25 34.22 27.25
C VAL A 31 11.72 33.92 27.59
N PRO A 32 12.50 34.90 28.09
CA PRO A 32 13.94 34.70 28.33
C PRO A 32 14.24 33.51 29.26
N LYS A 33 13.41 33.33 30.29
CA LYS A 33 13.56 32.22 31.24
C LYS A 33 13.48 30.84 30.59
N VAL A 34 12.73 30.70 29.50
CA VAL A 34 12.66 29.43 28.74
C VAL A 34 14.01 29.14 28.08
N LYS A 35 14.62 30.15 27.47
CA LYS A 35 15.96 30.01 26.86
C LYS A 35 17.02 29.66 27.91
N ASP A 36 17.00 30.34 29.06
CA ASP A 36 17.94 30.06 30.16
C ASP A 36 17.85 28.60 30.65
N VAL A 37 16.61 28.10 30.80
CA VAL A 37 16.38 26.71 31.23
C VAL A 37 16.87 25.72 30.17
N LEU A 38 16.61 25.99 28.89
CA LEU A 38 17.10 25.15 27.80
C LEU A 38 18.63 25.14 27.75
N ALA A 39 19.27 26.30 27.82
CA ALA A 39 20.72 26.44 27.83
C ALA A 39 21.35 25.71 29.03
N GLY A 40 20.69 25.72 30.19
CA GLY A 40 21.14 24.96 31.37
C GLY A 40 21.09 23.44 31.20
N VAL A 41 20.24 22.91 30.30
CA VAL A 41 20.11 21.46 30.05
C VAL A 41 21.02 20.99 28.93
N VAL A 42 21.00 21.67 27.78
CA VAL A 42 21.72 21.22 26.57
C VAL A 42 23.02 21.98 26.30
N GLY A 43 23.24 23.13 26.95
CA GLY A 43 24.35 24.03 26.69
C GLY A 43 24.00 25.09 25.63
N GLU A 44 24.42 26.33 25.88
CA GLU A 44 24.13 27.48 25.02
C GLU A 44 24.70 27.31 23.59
N GLN A 45 25.85 26.65 23.47
CA GLN A 45 26.53 26.42 22.20
C GLN A 45 25.75 25.52 21.22
N LEU A 46 24.83 24.69 21.72
CA LEU A 46 24.00 23.84 20.86
C LEU A 46 22.72 24.53 20.40
N LEU A 47 22.32 25.63 21.04
CA LEU A 47 21.07 26.31 20.74
C LEU A 47 21.18 27.13 19.45
N GLY A 48 20.38 26.76 18.45
CA GLY A 48 20.27 27.43 17.16
C GLY A 48 18.89 28.05 16.95
N THR A 49 18.86 29.13 16.19
CA THR A 49 17.63 29.76 15.68
C THR A 49 17.76 30.01 14.18
N HIS A 50 18.21 29.00 13.44
CA HIS A 50 18.43 29.12 12.00
C HIS A 50 17.11 29.05 11.23
N LEU A 51 16.10 28.40 11.81
CA LEU A 51 14.76 28.31 11.28
C LEU A 51 13.89 29.49 11.74
N ASN A 52 12.98 29.93 10.87
CA ASN A 52 11.95 30.89 11.27
C ASN A 52 10.98 30.20 12.25
N GLY A 53 11.02 30.59 13.52
CA GLY A 53 10.27 29.93 14.59
C GLY A 53 8.76 29.94 14.42
N ASP A 54 8.20 30.91 13.69
CA ASP A 54 6.75 31.06 13.52
C ASP A 54 6.25 30.43 12.19
N GLU A 55 7.10 30.37 11.16
CA GLU A 55 6.70 29.94 9.80
C GLU A 55 7.20 28.54 9.41
N SER A 56 8.23 28.00 10.08
CA SER A 56 8.84 26.73 9.65
C SER A 56 7.87 25.55 9.72
N MET A 57 6.91 25.59 10.64
CA MET A 57 5.87 24.56 10.76
C MET A 57 4.89 24.59 9.58
N SER A 58 4.41 25.78 9.18
CA SER A 58 3.50 25.92 8.04
C SER A 58 4.20 25.64 6.72
N PHE A 59 5.45 26.09 6.57
CA PHE A 59 6.27 25.80 5.39
C PHE A 59 6.53 24.30 5.24
N GLY A 60 6.90 23.60 6.32
CA GLY A 60 7.07 22.15 6.32
C GLY A 60 5.79 21.40 5.95
N ALA A 61 4.64 21.83 6.47
CA ALA A 61 3.34 21.25 6.14
C ALA A 61 2.96 21.47 4.66
N ALA A 62 3.18 22.68 4.14
CA ALA A 62 2.95 22.98 2.73
C ALA A 62 3.85 22.14 1.82
N PHE A 63 5.12 21.96 2.19
CA PHE A 63 6.06 21.12 1.46
C PHE A 63 5.63 19.64 1.48
N LEU A 64 5.15 19.13 2.62
CA LEU A 64 4.60 17.77 2.71
C LEU A 64 3.36 17.61 1.81
N GLY A 65 2.48 18.62 1.76
CA GLY A 65 1.35 18.68 0.84
C GLY A 65 1.79 18.61 -0.62
N ALA A 66 2.76 19.45 -1.01
CA ALA A 66 3.34 19.43 -2.35
C ALA A 66 4.00 18.08 -2.70
N ASN A 67 4.69 17.47 -1.74
CA ASN A 67 5.34 16.16 -1.91
C ASN A 67 4.33 15.02 -2.18
N SER A 68 3.13 15.12 -1.61
CA SER A 68 2.01 14.19 -1.82
C SER A 68 1.18 14.47 -3.07
N SER A 69 1.28 15.67 -3.64
CA SER A 69 0.50 16.08 -4.81
C SER A 69 1.13 15.55 -6.11
N SER A 70 0.29 15.16 -7.07
CA SER A 70 0.71 14.89 -8.45
C SER A 70 0.88 16.16 -9.28
N SER A 71 0.31 17.29 -8.85
CA SER A 71 0.34 18.56 -9.58
C SER A 71 1.65 19.33 -9.42
N PHE A 72 2.45 19.00 -8.40
CA PHE A 72 3.71 19.68 -8.09
C PHE A 72 4.87 18.70 -8.08
N VAL A 73 5.99 19.09 -8.71
CA VAL A 73 7.23 18.30 -8.68
C VAL A 73 8.18 18.95 -7.68
N VAL A 74 8.38 18.28 -6.55
CA VAL A 74 9.34 18.67 -5.52
C VAL A 74 10.33 17.53 -5.27
N ARG A 75 11.48 17.84 -4.66
CA ARG A 75 12.41 16.81 -4.18
C ARG A 75 11.66 15.90 -3.19
N LYS A 76 11.68 14.60 -3.45
CA LYS A 76 10.98 13.63 -2.60
C LYS A 76 11.60 13.61 -1.21
N LEU A 77 10.73 13.76 -0.21
CA LEU A 77 11.06 13.64 1.20
C LEU A 77 10.27 12.47 1.80
N TYR A 78 10.95 11.63 2.56
CA TYR A 78 10.33 10.52 3.28
C TYR A 78 10.45 10.80 4.78
N LEU A 79 9.30 10.87 5.45
CA LEU A 79 9.24 11.08 6.89
C LEU A 79 8.88 9.77 7.57
N HIS A 80 9.78 9.30 8.41
CA HIS A 80 9.57 8.15 9.27
C HIS A 80 9.23 8.66 10.66
N ARG A 81 8.03 8.32 11.13
CA ARG A 81 7.58 8.72 12.45
C ARG A 81 7.92 7.62 13.44
N TYR A 82 8.45 8.02 14.59
CA TYR A 82 8.53 7.15 15.76
C TYR A 82 7.17 7.03 16.44
N VAL A 83 6.73 5.80 16.69
CA VAL A 83 5.59 5.52 17.56
C VAL A 83 6.16 5.02 18.89
N GLY A 84 5.82 5.71 19.98
CA GLY A 84 6.39 5.46 21.31
C GLY A 84 6.06 4.10 21.92
N GLU A 85 5.19 3.30 21.28
CA GLU A 85 4.88 1.95 21.71
C GLU A 85 4.58 1.05 20.51
N PRO A 86 4.97 -0.24 20.55
CA PRO A 86 4.57 -1.22 19.54
C PRO A 86 3.04 -1.36 19.42
N ILE A 87 2.58 -1.47 18.19
CA ILE A 87 1.18 -1.79 17.85
C ILE A 87 1.10 -3.27 17.52
N TYR A 88 0.17 -3.96 18.15
CA TYR A 88 -0.08 -5.39 17.93
C TYR A 88 -1.38 -5.60 17.16
N VAL A 89 -1.43 -6.71 16.42
CA VAL A 89 -2.64 -7.21 15.75
C VAL A 89 -3.02 -8.53 16.40
N ASN A 90 -4.28 -8.64 16.83
CA ASN A 90 -4.89 -9.89 17.26
C ASN A 90 -6.00 -10.28 16.28
N ILE A 91 -5.86 -11.42 15.64
CA ILE A 91 -6.83 -11.97 14.68
C ILE A 91 -7.51 -13.16 15.34
N THR A 92 -8.83 -13.11 15.47
CA THR A 92 -9.65 -14.17 16.06
C THR A 92 -10.82 -14.53 15.17
N SER A 93 -11.28 -15.78 15.18
CA SER A 93 -12.59 -16.15 14.62
C SER A 93 -13.71 -15.33 15.27
N ALA A 94 -14.68 -14.89 14.47
CA ALA A 94 -15.75 -14.00 14.90
C ALA A 94 -16.89 -14.75 15.59
N ASN A 95 -17.23 -15.95 15.11
CA ASN A 95 -18.39 -16.72 15.53
C ASN A 95 -18.01 -18.04 16.22
N LEU A 96 -16.82 -18.58 15.95
CA LEU A 96 -16.34 -19.81 16.59
C LEU A 96 -15.81 -19.56 18.02
N THR A 97 -16.02 -20.53 18.90
CA THR A 97 -15.44 -20.55 20.25
C THR A 97 -14.06 -21.19 20.24
N SER A 98 -13.25 -20.95 21.28
CA SER A 98 -11.88 -21.45 21.37
C SER A 98 -11.74 -22.98 21.42
N ASP A 99 -12.83 -23.70 21.64
CA ASP A 99 -12.85 -25.17 21.65
C ASP A 99 -13.09 -25.77 20.24
N ASP A 100 -13.48 -24.95 19.25
CA ASP A 100 -13.70 -25.41 17.88
C ASP A 100 -12.35 -25.70 17.19
N PRO A 101 -12.19 -26.86 16.51
CA PRO A 101 -10.95 -27.20 15.80
C PRO A 101 -10.59 -26.21 14.67
N ASN A 102 -11.56 -25.46 14.16
CA ASN A 102 -11.36 -24.44 13.13
C ASN A 102 -11.18 -23.03 13.70
N TYR A 103 -11.18 -22.88 15.03
CA TYR A 103 -10.97 -21.59 15.69
C TYR A 103 -9.58 -21.04 15.37
N VAL A 104 -9.55 -19.83 14.83
CA VAL A 104 -8.32 -19.10 14.54
C VAL A 104 -8.05 -18.11 15.65
N LYS A 105 -6.82 -18.13 16.18
CA LYS A 105 -6.26 -17.07 17.01
C LYS A 105 -4.79 -16.85 16.68
N LYS A 106 -4.46 -15.68 16.15
CA LYS A 106 -3.09 -15.31 15.78
C LYS A 106 -2.77 -13.91 16.25
N ARG A 107 -1.54 -13.73 16.74
CA ARG A 107 -1.04 -12.44 17.20
C ARG A 107 0.21 -12.08 16.45
N PHE A 108 0.28 -10.84 15.97
CA PHE A 108 1.42 -10.29 15.27
C PHE A 108 1.77 -8.92 15.84
N VAL A 109 3.02 -8.50 15.64
CA VAL A 109 3.40 -7.11 15.82
C VAL A 109 3.17 -6.41 14.49
N LEU A 110 2.37 -5.35 14.46
CA LEU A 110 2.17 -4.52 13.27
C LEU A 110 3.36 -3.58 13.09
N TYR A 111 3.72 -2.90 14.18
CA TYR A 111 4.74 -1.86 14.23
C TYR A 111 5.47 -1.96 15.56
N ASP A 112 6.80 -1.86 15.56
CA ASP A 112 7.67 -2.00 16.74
C ASP A 112 8.70 -0.86 16.89
N GLY A 113 8.53 0.23 16.13
CA GLY A 113 9.48 1.35 16.10
C GLY A 113 10.31 1.44 14.82
N GLY A 114 10.26 0.41 13.95
CA GLY A 114 10.96 0.40 12.66
C GLY A 114 10.13 0.87 11.46
N ASP A 115 10.67 0.69 10.25
CA ASP A 115 10.14 1.24 8.97
C ASP A 115 8.91 0.53 8.38
N SER A 116 8.25 -0.36 9.11
CA SER A 116 7.17 -1.18 8.55
C SER A 116 5.82 -0.44 8.52
N ILE A 117 5.55 0.22 7.40
CA ILE A 117 4.33 1.02 7.13
C ILE A 117 3.18 0.15 6.60
N LYS A 118 3.45 -1.06 6.05
CA LYS A 118 2.43 -1.96 5.48
C LYS A 118 2.74 -3.43 5.78
N ARG A 119 1.72 -4.22 6.14
CA ARG A 119 1.81 -5.68 6.35
C ARG A 119 0.62 -6.40 5.76
N LYS A 120 0.88 -7.55 5.13
CA LYS A 120 -0.14 -8.41 4.52
C LYS A 120 -0.33 -9.67 5.36
N TYR A 121 -1.56 -9.96 5.74
CA TYR A 121 -1.95 -11.15 6.47
C TYR A 121 -2.66 -12.13 5.54
N ALA A 122 -2.39 -13.42 5.70
CA ALA A 122 -3.01 -14.47 4.91
C ALA A 122 -3.36 -15.66 5.81
N ILE A 123 -4.65 -15.83 6.09
CA ILE A 123 -5.17 -16.75 7.10
C ILE A 123 -6.13 -17.74 6.44
N HIS A 124 -5.89 -19.03 6.59
CA HIS A 124 -6.87 -20.05 6.24
C HIS A 124 -7.93 -20.12 7.34
N THR A 125 -9.20 -20.00 6.99
CA THR A 125 -10.33 -19.99 7.95
C THR A 125 -11.61 -20.46 7.27
N LEU A 126 -12.50 -21.02 8.08
CA LEU A 126 -13.89 -21.34 7.71
C LEU A 126 -14.91 -20.39 8.34
N ASP A 127 -14.43 -19.40 9.10
CA ASP A 127 -15.25 -18.39 9.78
C ASP A 127 -14.78 -16.98 9.42
N ASP A 128 -15.70 -16.03 9.56
CA ASP A 128 -15.41 -14.60 9.54
C ASP A 128 -14.37 -14.26 10.62
N LEU A 129 -13.59 -13.20 10.41
CA LEU A 129 -12.46 -12.86 11.27
C LEU A 129 -12.65 -11.49 11.91
N LYS A 130 -12.39 -11.42 13.22
CA LYS A 130 -12.23 -10.16 13.95
C LYS A 130 -10.76 -9.83 14.08
N VAL A 131 -10.39 -8.61 13.69
CA VAL A 131 -9.02 -8.08 13.74
C VAL A 131 -8.97 -6.91 14.70
N ASP A 132 -8.35 -7.10 15.86
CA ASP A 132 -8.18 -6.07 16.89
C ASP A 132 -6.74 -5.53 16.87
N TYR A 133 -6.58 -4.25 16.62
CA TYR A 133 -5.34 -3.51 16.79
C TYR A 133 -5.27 -2.93 18.18
N TYR A 134 -4.16 -3.14 18.88
CA TYR A 134 -4.03 -2.71 20.27
C TYR A 134 -2.60 -2.30 20.63
N THR A 135 -2.50 -1.49 21.68
CA THR A 135 -1.25 -1.15 22.38
C THR A 135 -1.37 -1.66 23.81
N GLN A 136 -0.26 -1.94 24.49
CA GLN A 136 -0.29 -2.37 25.89
C GLN A 136 -0.82 -1.23 26.78
N SER A 137 -0.52 0.03 26.47
CA SER A 137 -0.96 1.15 27.30
C SER A 137 -2.44 1.51 27.13
N LYS A 138 -2.99 1.48 25.90
CA LYS A 138 -4.37 1.93 25.61
C LYS A 138 -5.36 0.79 25.40
N GLY A 139 -4.90 -0.46 25.34
CA GLY A 139 -5.74 -1.58 24.92
C GLY A 139 -6.11 -1.48 23.44
N VAL A 140 -7.30 -1.94 23.07
CA VAL A 140 -7.78 -1.95 21.68
C VAL A 140 -8.04 -0.52 21.20
N ILE A 141 -7.39 -0.15 20.09
CA ILE A 141 -7.48 1.18 19.48
C ILE A 141 -8.29 1.18 18.17
N HIS A 142 -8.34 0.05 17.47
CA HIS A 142 -9.11 -0.11 16.23
C HIS A 142 -9.50 -1.58 16.10
N SER A 143 -10.78 -1.86 15.85
CA SER A 143 -11.30 -3.21 15.58
C SER A 143 -11.90 -3.26 14.18
N VAL A 144 -11.62 -4.34 13.44
CA VAL A 144 -12.14 -4.54 12.08
C VAL A 144 -12.77 -5.92 11.99
N MET A 145 -14.02 -5.98 11.53
CA MET A 145 -14.70 -7.22 11.24
C MET A 145 -14.56 -7.54 9.76
N LEU A 146 -14.00 -8.71 9.42
CA LEU A 146 -13.86 -9.23 8.07
C LEU A 146 -14.97 -10.25 7.83
N SER A 147 -15.90 -9.91 6.94
CA SER A 147 -17.10 -10.71 6.68
C SER A 147 -17.26 -11.14 5.23
N GLY A 148 -17.93 -12.29 5.04
CA GLY A 148 -18.27 -12.84 3.74
C GLY A 148 -17.72 -14.24 3.49
N ILE A 149 -17.20 -14.93 4.51
CA ILE A 149 -16.72 -16.31 4.34
C ILE A 149 -17.88 -17.26 4.06
N ALA A 150 -19.07 -17.03 4.62
CA ALA A 150 -20.26 -17.83 4.33
C ALA A 150 -20.57 -17.90 2.82
N ASP A 151 -20.50 -16.76 2.12
CA ASP A 151 -20.72 -16.69 0.67
C ASP A 151 -19.64 -17.43 -0.11
N VAL A 152 -18.39 -17.37 0.35
CA VAL A 152 -17.26 -18.10 -0.24
C VAL A 152 -17.44 -19.60 -0.08
N LEU A 153 -17.93 -20.06 1.07
CA LEU A 153 -18.21 -21.47 1.31
C LEU A 153 -19.42 -21.97 0.49
N ALA A 154 -20.37 -21.08 0.17
CA ALA A 154 -21.50 -21.40 -0.70
C ALA A 154 -21.13 -21.41 -2.20
N SER A 155 -19.95 -20.90 -2.58
CA SER A 155 -19.51 -20.78 -3.97
C SER A 155 -19.28 -22.14 -4.65
N GLN A 156 -19.53 -22.20 -5.96
CA GLN A 156 -19.33 -23.42 -6.75
C GLN A 156 -17.85 -23.86 -6.75
N GLU A 157 -16.94 -22.88 -6.71
CA GLU A 157 -15.50 -23.08 -6.65
C GLU A 157 -15.07 -23.83 -5.38
N TYR A 158 -15.70 -23.53 -4.23
CA TYR A 158 -15.44 -24.25 -2.99
C TYR A 158 -16.07 -25.65 -3.01
N GLN A 159 -17.33 -25.74 -3.44
CA GLN A 159 -18.07 -27.00 -3.50
C GLN A 159 -17.42 -28.03 -4.46
N ASN A 160 -16.73 -27.57 -5.51
CA ASN A 160 -16.06 -28.42 -6.49
C ASN A 160 -14.60 -28.77 -6.10
N ASN A 161 -14.38 -29.36 -4.92
CA ASN A 161 -13.06 -29.68 -4.36
C ASN A 161 -12.15 -28.45 -4.13
N GLY A 162 -12.73 -27.36 -3.61
CA GLY A 162 -11.96 -26.22 -3.14
C GLY A 162 -11.28 -26.49 -1.80
N THR A 163 -10.05 -26.00 -1.65
CA THR A 163 -9.36 -25.99 -0.34
C THR A 163 -9.99 -24.95 0.60
N THR A 164 -9.72 -25.08 1.90
CA THR A 164 -10.09 -24.07 2.91
C THR A 164 -9.75 -22.65 2.44
N PRO A 165 -10.73 -21.72 2.44
CA PRO A 165 -10.53 -20.36 1.97
C PRO A 165 -9.37 -19.68 2.69
N ARG A 166 -8.55 -18.95 1.92
CA ARG A 166 -7.43 -18.15 2.41
C ARG A 166 -7.83 -16.68 2.38
N VAL A 167 -8.20 -16.14 3.54
CA VAL A 167 -8.50 -14.71 3.72
C VAL A 167 -7.22 -13.91 3.72
N ILE A 168 -7.16 -12.90 2.85
CA ILE A 168 -6.02 -12.03 2.66
C ILE A 168 -6.49 -10.59 2.85
N PHE A 169 -5.86 -9.89 3.77
CA PHE A 169 -6.04 -8.46 3.98
C PHE A 169 -4.70 -7.79 4.22
N GLU A 170 -4.63 -6.51 3.87
CA GLU A 170 -3.44 -5.69 4.06
C GLU A 170 -3.77 -4.61 5.07
N THR A 171 -2.86 -4.41 6.02
CA THR A 171 -2.94 -3.33 7.01
C THR A 171 -1.79 -2.38 6.80
N SER A 172 -2.07 -1.08 6.75
CA SER A 172 -1.05 -0.04 6.77
C SER A 172 -1.16 0.87 7.97
N TYR A 173 -0.01 1.31 8.49
CA TYR A 173 0.08 2.38 9.46
C TYR A 173 0.49 3.66 8.74
N THR A 174 -0.41 4.62 8.62
CA THR A 174 -0.17 5.85 7.86
C THR A 174 0.77 6.80 8.60
N PRO A 175 1.50 7.67 7.88
CA PRO A 175 2.29 8.74 8.50
C PRO A 175 1.46 9.68 9.41
N GLY A 176 0.16 9.80 9.14
CA GLY A 176 -0.80 10.53 9.97
C GLY A 176 -1.07 9.88 11.33
N GLY A 177 -0.62 8.64 11.54
CA GLY A 177 -0.75 7.89 12.79
C GLY A 177 -1.99 7.00 12.87
N PHE A 178 -2.62 6.68 11.72
CA PHE A 178 -3.83 5.87 11.64
C PHE A 178 -3.54 4.47 11.10
N ILE A 179 -4.36 3.50 11.49
CA ILE A 179 -4.31 2.14 10.96
C ILE A 179 -5.42 2.01 9.93
N GLU A 180 -5.05 1.61 8.72
CA GLU A 180 -5.97 1.43 7.59
C GLU A 180 -5.92 -0.03 7.11
N VAL A 181 -7.08 -0.59 6.80
CA VAL A 181 -7.17 -1.91 6.14
C VAL A 181 -7.43 -1.73 4.64
N ASN A 182 -6.41 -2.04 3.84
CA ASN A 182 -6.40 -1.87 2.39
C ASN A 182 -6.98 -3.11 1.70
N GLY A 183 -8.29 -3.26 1.78
CA GLY A 183 -9.04 -4.29 1.07
C GLY A 183 -8.89 -5.70 1.64
N VAL A 184 -9.89 -6.53 1.36
CA VAL A 184 -10.01 -7.88 1.89
C VAL A 184 -10.50 -8.80 0.77
N SER A 185 -9.85 -9.95 0.63
CA SER A 185 -10.22 -10.95 -0.37
C SER A 185 -10.06 -12.35 0.19
N ALA A 186 -10.92 -13.26 -0.24
CA ALA A 186 -10.77 -14.68 0.01
C ALA A 186 -10.23 -15.35 -1.26
N LYS A 187 -9.22 -16.21 -1.12
CA LYS A 187 -8.75 -17.07 -2.20
C LYS A 187 -9.12 -18.51 -1.94
N VAL A 188 -9.77 -19.14 -2.91
CA VAL A 188 -10.08 -20.57 -2.92
C VAL A 188 -9.27 -21.22 -4.03
N THR A 189 -8.52 -22.28 -3.69
CA THR A 189 -7.77 -23.05 -4.67
C THR A 189 -8.55 -24.33 -4.98
N GLN A 190 -8.92 -24.49 -6.24
CA GLN A 190 -9.61 -25.65 -6.77
C GLN A 190 -8.60 -26.59 -7.45
N THR A 191 -8.60 -27.87 -7.08
CA THR A 191 -7.79 -28.89 -7.77
C THR A 191 -8.63 -29.58 -8.83
N TYR A 192 -8.19 -29.55 -10.09
CA TYR A 192 -8.87 -30.24 -11.20
C TYR A 192 -7.88 -31.11 -11.97
N MET A 193 -8.38 -32.25 -12.47
CA MET A 193 -7.57 -33.17 -13.25
C MET A 193 -7.44 -32.66 -14.68
N HIS A 194 -6.22 -32.30 -15.08
CA HIS A 194 -5.94 -31.87 -16.44
C HIS A 194 -5.43 -33.07 -17.24
N LYS A 195 -6.15 -33.38 -18.32
CA LYS A 195 -5.76 -34.40 -19.28
C LYS A 195 -4.50 -33.91 -20.01
N GLN A 196 -3.37 -34.58 -19.80
CA GLN A 196 -2.14 -34.34 -20.55
C GLN A 196 -1.82 -35.54 -21.44
N GLU A 197 -1.40 -35.24 -22.65
CA GLU A 197 -1.00 -36.25 -23.62
C GLU A 197 0.53 -36.34 -23.59
N ARG A 198 1.05 -37.49 -23.13
CA ARG A 198 2.48 -37.78 -23.12
C ARG A 198 2.77 -38.83 -24.18
N THR A 199 3.66 -38.51 -25.12
CA THR A 199 4.12 -39.48 -26.11
C THR A 199 5.20 -40.37 -25.48
N VAL A 200 4.88 -41.65 -25.32
CA VAL A 200 5.84 -42.66 -24.85
C VAL A 200 6.26 -43.49 -26.07
N ARG A 201 7.57 -43.70 -26.25
CA ARG A 201 8.07 -44.54 -27.34
C ARG A 201 7.78 -46.00 -27.00
N VAL A 202 7.06 -46.70 -27.88
CA VAL A 202 6.79 -48.14 -27.72
C VAL A 202 8.06 -48.91 -28.10
N PRO A 203 8.60 -49.79 -27.24
CA PRO A 203 9.68 -50.69 -27.63
C PRO A 203 9.17 -51.64 -28.73
N SER A 204 9.84 -51.71 -29.87
CA SER A 204 9.58 -52.75 -30.88
C SER A 204 10.27 -54.04 -30.50
N ALA A 205 9.73 -55.18 -30.95
CA ALA A 205 10.19 -56.55 -30.64
C ALA A 205 11.56 -56.94 -31.25
N THR A 206 12.59 -56.13 -31.02
CA THR A 206 13.99 -56.41 -31.34
C THR A 206 14.95 -56.17 -30.17
N ASP A 207 14.44 -55.78 -28.99
CA ASP A 207 15.27 -55.55 -27.80
C ASP A 207 15.34 -56.78 -26.86
N GLU A 208 14.93 -57.96 -27.33
CA GLU A 208 15.04 -59.22 -26.57
C GLU A 208 16.00 -60.22 -27.25
N ALA A 209 17.31 -60.01 -27.10
CA ALA A 209 18.31 -61.09 -27.17
C ALA A 209 19.66 -60.65 -26.56
N GLY A 210 19.86 -60.98 -25.28
CA GLY A 210 21.11 -60.78 -24.55
C GLY A 210 21.04 -61.40 -23.16
N THR A 211 20.88 -62.73 -23.11
CA THR A 211 20.52 -63.51 -21.92
C THR A 211 21.72 -63.83 -21.00
N ARG A 212 21.52 -63.53 -19.70
CA ARG A 212 21.91 -64.22 -18.43
C ARG A 212 23.34 -64.72 -18.15
N ASN A 213 23.76 -64.48 -16.90
CA ASN A 213 23.93 -65.44 -15.77
C ASN A 213 24.60 -64.68 -14.59
N THR A 214 24.44 -64.91 -13.29
CA THR A 214 23.75 -65.88 -12.42
C THR A 214 23.70 -65.27 -11.00
N THR A 215 22.90 -65.91 -10.16
CA THR A 215 22.44 -65.67 -8.78
C THR A 215 23.49 -65.37 -7.68
N GLU A 216 22.94 -64.83 -6.57
CA GLU A 216 23.43 -64.82 -5.16
C GLU A 216 24.54 -63.80 -4.81
N ALA A 217 24.56 -63.12 -3.66
CA ALA A 217 23.64 -62.87 -2.57
C ALA A 217 24.26 -61.76 -1.70
N ALA A 218 23.39 -61.04 -0.98
CA ALA A 218 23.62 -60.43 0.34
C ALA A 218 24.54 -59.19 0.52
N THR A 219 23.91 -58.22 1.21
CA THR A 219 24.42 -57.28 2.24
C THR A 219 25.36 -56.18 1.79
N ASP A 220 24.93 -54.91 1.75
CA ASP A 220 24.53 -53.98 2.83
C ASP A 220 25.71 -53.11 3.29
N THR A 221 25.33 -51.92 3.77
CA THR A 221 26.08 -50.92 4.54
C THR A 221 26.98 -49.91 3.77
N THR A 222 26.45 -48.67 3.72
CA THR A 222 27.08 -47.40 4.23
C THR A 222 28.37 -46.89 3.56
N THR A 223 28.70 -45.61 3.45
CA THR A 223 28.15 -44.31 3.85
C THR A 223 29.10 -43.24 3.27
N ASP A 224 28.56 -42.04 3.10
CA ASP A 224 29.23 -40.73 3.11
C ASP A 224 30.19 -40.27 2.02
N GLY A 225 30.07 -38.95 1.82
CA GLY A 225 31.14 -38.07 1.40
C GLY A 225 30.83 -37.38 0.07
N SER A 226 29.97 -36.35 0.07
CA SER A 226 30.38 -34.94 -0.05
C SER A 226 31.51 -34.72 -1.07
N THR A 227 31.35 -33.92 -2.11
CA THR A 227 31.46 -32.46 -2.00
C THR A 227 31.09 -31.77 -3.33
N GLN A 228 30.50 -30.57 -3.19
CA GLN A 228 30.75 -29.30 -3.92
C GLN A 228 31.11 -29.36 -5.42
N THR A 229 30.53 -28.56 -6.33
CA THR A 229 30.50 -27.08 -6.41
C THR A 229 29.56 -26.73 -7.58
N ASN A 230 28.69 -25.71 -7.48
CA ASN A 230 28.91 -24.31 -7.91
C ASN A 230 29.46 -24.21 -9.36
N ASN A 231 29.02 -23.37 -10.28
CA ASN A 231 28.00 -22.32 -10.33
C ASN A 231 28.06 -21.74 -11.77
N ASP A 232 27.22 -20.74 -12.02
CA ASP A 232 27.44 -19.59 -12.92
C ASP A 232 26.82 -19.57 -14.33
N ASN A 233 25.75 -18.77 -14.35
CA ASN A 233 25.25 -17.91 -15.42
C ASN A 233 26.33 -17.14 -16.18
N ILE A 234 25.99 -16.85 -17.44
CA ILE A 234 26.61 -15.85 -18.28
C ILE A 234 25.81 -14.53 -18.22
N ASP A 235 26.62 -13.50 -18.38
CA ASP A 235 26.51 -12.05 -18.27
C ASP A 235 25.49 -11.32 -19.18
N ALA A 236 25.34 -10.04 -18.82
CA ALA A 236 24.48 -8.97 -19.29
C ALA A 236 24.56 -8.57 -20.78
N GLY A 237 23.55 -7.81 -21.20
CA GLY A 237 23.56 -7.06 -22.46
C GLY A 237 22.37 -6.08 -22.57
N VAL A 238 22.69 -4.80 -22.73
CA VAL A 238 21.86 -3.59 -22.76
C VAL A 238 21.25 -3.32 -24.15
N SER A 239 20.04 -2.73 -24.22
CA SER A 239 19.54 -1.73 -25.20
C SER A 239 18.00 -1.66 -25.12
N ASP A 240 17.34 -0.58 -24.71
CA ASP A 240 17.09 0.73 -25.36
C ASP A 240 16.04 0.72 -26.51
N ASP A 241 15.31 1.83 -26.55
CA ASP A 241 13.96 2.12 -27.08
C ASP A 241 13.61 1.80 -28.56
N THR A 242 12.31 1.62 -28.84
CA THR A 242 11.44 2.52 -29.68
C THR A 242 10.31 1.78 -30.44
N ILE A 243 9.06 2.12 -30.07
CA ILE A 243 7.83 2.41 -30.84
C ILE A 243 7.70 1.95 -32.33
N GLU A 244 6.65 1.18 -32.66
CA GLU A 244 5.51 1.54 -33.56
C GLU A 244 4.63 0.33 -33.99
N GLN A 245 3.31 0.54 -33.91
CA GLN A 245 2.22 -0.16 -34.64
C GLN A 245 2.23 0.29 -36.13
N PRO A 246 1.51 -0.32 -37.12
CA PRO A 246 0.11 -0.74 -37.00
C PRO A 246 -0.40 -1.90 -37.90
N ASP A 247 -1.68 -2.21 -37.68
CA ASP A 247 -2.78 -2.55 -38.61
C ASP A 247 -2.86 -3.83 -39.48
N ASP A 248 -3.96 -4.55 -39.18
CA ASP A 248 -5.07 -4.95 -40.04
C ASP A 248 -4.89 -5.81 -41.31
N GLY A 249 -5.76 -6.84 -41.39
CA GLY A 249 -6.48 -7.09 -42.64
C GLY A 249 -6.44 -8.50 -43.26
N VAL A 250 -7.29 -9.41 -42.74
CA VAL A 250 -8.33 -10.13 -43.52
C VAL A 250 -7.93 -11.08 -44.69
N LEU A 251 -8.09 -12.40 -44.40
CA LEU A 251 -8.83 -13.45 -45.12
C LEU A 251 -8.49 -13.92 -46.56
N SER A 252 -8.41 -15.27 -46.65
CA SER A 252 -9.05 -16.17 -47.65
C SER A 252 -8.15 -16.97 -48.60
N ASN A 253 -7.98 -18.24 -48.21
CA ASN A 253 -8.36 -19.46 -48.93
C ASN A 253 -8.09 -19.70 -50.44
N THR A 254 -7.69 -20.96 -50.63
CA THR A 254 -8.02 -21.93 -51.70
C THR A 254 -7.09 -22.08 -52.92
N THR A 255 -6.41 -23.24 -52.95
CA THR A 255 -6.34 -24.29 -54.01
C THR A 255 -5.99 -23.85 -55.45
N ASN A 256 -5.17 -24.55 -56.25
CA ASN A 256 -5.02 -25.99 -56.40
C ASN A 256 -3.82 -26.31 -57.34
N ALA A 257 -3.17 -27.45 -57.06
CA ALA A 257 -2.78 -28.51 -58.02
C ALA A 257 -1.66 -28.29 -59.08
N ASN A 258 -0.59 -29.09 -59.01
CA ASN A 258 -0.51 -30.37 -59.75
C ASN A 258 0.81 -31.15 -59.51
N LEU A 259 0.61 -32.40 -59.06
CA LEU A 259 1.28 -33.68 -59.33
C LEU A 259 2.59 -33.74 -60.16
N THR A 260 3.58 -34.51 -59.68
CA THR A 260 4.05 -35.76 -60.35
C THR A 260 5.02 -36.60 -59.49
N GLU A 261 4.59 -37.85 -59.26
CA GLU A 261 5.27 -39.16 -59.13
C GLU A 261 6.65 -39.38 -58.45
N SER A 262 6.57 -40.16 -57.37
CA SER A 262 7.24 -41.46 -57.11
C SER A 262 8.76 -41.57 -56.87
N ALA A 263 9.12 -41.90 -55.62
CA ALA A 263 10.05 -42.99 -55.30
C ALA A 263 9.88 -43.47 -53.84
N ASN A 264 9.70 -44.77 -53.67
CA ASN A 264 9.59 -45.48 -52.39
C ASN A 264 10.94 -45.54 -51.65
N VAL A 265 10.98 -45.08 -50.40
CA VAL A 265 11.90 -45.60 -49.38
C VAL A 265 11.10 -45.73 -48.07
N THR A 266 10.94 -46.96 -47.61
CA THR A 266 10.32 -47.31 -46.32
C THR A 266 11.21 -46.85 -45.19
N ASP A 267 10.80 -45.76 -44.54
CA ASP A 267 11.45 -45.18 -43.36
C ASP A 267 10.65 -45.63 -42.12
N ASP A 268 11.22 -46.58 -41.36
CA ASP A 268 10.58 -47.20 -40.20
C ASP A 268 10.64 -46.22 -39.01
N LYS A 269 9.65 -45.32 -38.95
CA LYS A 269 9.55 -44.32 -37.89
C LYS A 269 9.17 -45.01 -36.57
N PRO A 270 9.85 -44.71 -35.44
CA PRO A 270 9.50 -45.30 -34.15
C PRO A 270 8.04 -44.96 -33.80
N LYS A 271 7.25 -45.99 -33.46
CA LYS A 271 5.87 -45.81 -33.00
C LYS A 271 5.87 -45.17 -31.61
N TYR A 272 5.29 -43.99 -31.53
CA TYR A 272 4.95 -43.33 -30.28
C TYR A 272 3.49 -43.65 -29.94
N GLU A 273 3.23 -44.06 -28.71
CA GLU A 273 1.88 -44.22 -28.20
C GLU A 273 1.58 -43.04 -27.26
N THR A 274 0.46 -42.36 -27.51
CA THR A 274 0.02 -41.24 -26.68
C THR A 274 -0.64 -41.81 -25.43
N VAL A 275 0.08 -41.81 -24.31
CA VAL A 275 -0.50 -42.15 -23.01
C VAL A 275 -1.21 -40.91 -22.46
N ILE A 276 -2.49 -41.07 -22.16
CA ILE A 276 -3.30 -40.03 -21.52
C ILE A 276 -3.06 -40.12 -20.02
N GLU A 277 -2.38 -39.14 -19.46
CA GLU A 277 -2.12 -39.02 -18.02
C GLU A 277 -2.98 -37.89 -17.44
N PHE A 278 -3.72 -38.16 -16.37
CA PHE A 278 -4.49 -37.15 -15.64
C PHE A 278 -3.63 -36.60 -14.52
N VAL A 279 -3.14 -35.36 -14.69
CA VAL A 279 -2.30 -34.70 -13.68
C VAL A 279 -3.14 -33.67 -12.92
N PRO A 280 -3.11 -33.65 -11.58
CA PRO A 280 -3.80 -32.63 -10.80
C PRO A 280 -3.17 -31.26 -11.02
N LYS A 281 -3.97 -30.27 -11.46
CA LYS A 281 -3.60 -28.85 -11.55
C LYS A 281 -4.48 -28.01 -10.63
N ASN A 282 -3.93 -26.90 -10.15
CA ASN A 282 -4.60 -26.00 -9.21
C ASN A 282 -5.03 -24.70 -9.90
N ARG A 283 -6.28 -24.29 -9.73
CA ARG A 283 -6.82 -22.99 -10.15
C ARG A 283 -7.17 -22.17 -8.92
N THR A 284 -6.71 -20.93 -8.83
CA THR A 284 -7.03 -20.06 -7.70
C THR A 284 -8.08 -19.03 -8.10
N HIS A 285 -9.17 -19.00 -7.35
CA HIS A 285 -10.26 -18.04 -7.51
C HIS A 285 -10.15 -17.00 -6.39
N THR A 286 -10.25 -15.72 -6.75
CA THR A 286 -10.25 -14.61 -5.78
C THR A 286 -11.65 -14.05 -5.68
N MET A 287 -12.19 -14.01 -4.47
CA MET A 287 -13.53 -13.50 -4.16
C MET A 287 -13.40 -12.27 -3.29
N ALA A 288 -14.24 -11.27 -3.56
CA ALA A 288 -14.29 -10.06 -2.77
C ALA A 288 -14.92 -10.34 -1.40
N MET A 289 -14.34 -9.76 -0.35
CA MET A 289 -14.92 -9.76 0.98
C MET A 289 -15.27 -8.34 1.41
N ARG A 290 -16.05 -8.21 2.47
CA ARG A 290 -16.39 -6.93 3.07
C ARG A 290 -15.66 -6.79 4.41
N PHE A 291 -15.41 -5.55 4.80
CA PHE A 291 -14.97 -5.26 6.15
C PHE A 291 -15.73 -4.08 6.73
N ASN A 292 -15.91 -4.11 8.04
CA ASN A 292 -16.49 -3.02 8.80
C ASN A 292 -15.52 -2.59 9.89
N GLU A 293 -15.19 -1.31 9.92
CA GLU A 293 -14.23 -0.73 10.86
C GLU A 293 -14.97 -0.10 12.04
N VAL A 294 -14.53 -0.44 13.25
CA VAL A 294 -15.00 0.13 14.51
C VAL A 294 -13.80 0.76 15.20
N PHE A 295 -13.77 2.10 15.16
CA PHE A 295 -12.74 2.89 15.84
C PHE A 295 -13.06 2.98 17.33
N VAL A 296 -12.08 2.65 18.18
CA VAL A 296 -12.20 2.75 19.63
C VAL A 296 -11.56 4.06 20.06
N GLY A 297 -12.37 5.02 20.53
CA GLY A 297 -11.93 6.36 20.91
C GLY A 297 -12.51 7.44 20.00
N HIS A 298 -11.68 8.10 19.20
CA HIS A 298 -12.14 9.14 18.28
C HIS A 298 -12.75 8.51 17.02
N THR A 299 -14.08 8.51 16.96
CA THR A 299 -14.83 8.02 15.80
C THR A 299 -14.76 9.05 14.67
N PRO A 300 -14.44 8.65 13.42
CA PRO A 300 -14.53 9.55 12.28
C PRO A 300 -15.99 9.99 12.07
N LEU A 301 -16.17 11.21 11.56
CA LEU A 301 -17.49 11.72 11.17
C LEU A 301 -18.15 10.77 10.17
N THR A 302 -19.43 10.47 10.41
CA THR A 302 -20.24 9.71 9.45
C THR A 302 -20.46 10.53 8.17
N THR A 303 -20.87 9.86 7.09
CA THR A 303 -21.16 10.54 5.82
C THR A 303 -22.22 11.63 5.98
N ASP A 304 -23.29 11.36 6.73
CA ASP A 304 -24.37 12.33 6.96
C ASP A 304 -23.89 13.53 7.79
N GLN A 305 -23.05 13.28 8.81
CA GLN A 305 -22.45 14.35 9.61
C GLN A 305 -21.51 15.21 8.77
N LYS A 306 -20.71 14.61 7.87
CA LYS A 306 -19.85 15.33 6.94
C LYS A 306 -20.67 16.23 6.01
N ILE A 307 -21.76 15.72 5.46
CA ILE A 307 -22.65 16.49 4.58
C ILE A 307 -23.27 17.67 5.34
N SER A 308 -23.78 17.44 6.55
CA SER A 308 -24.36 18.49 7.39
C SER A 308 -23.33 19.56 7.78
N ALA A 309 -22.13 19.15 8.19
CA ALA A 309 -21.04 20.07 8.53
C ALA A 309 -20.59 20.89 7.32
N LEU A 310 -20.49 20.27 6.13
CA LEU A 310 -20.14 20.96 4.90
C LEU A 310 -21.21 21.99 4.51
N ALA A 311 -22.49 21.63 4.63
CA ALA A 311 -23.58 22.56 4.35
C ALA A 311 -23.53 23.80 5.26
N HIS A 312 -23.20 23.60 6.54
CA HIS A 312 -23.03 24.69 7.50
C HIS A 312 -21.84 25.59 7.16
N ILE A 313 -20.68 25.01 6.78
CA ILE A 313 -19.51 25.79 6.36
C ILE A 313 -19.83 26.64 5.12
N VAL A 314 -20.51 26.06 4.13
CA VAL A 314 -20.91 26.77 2.91
C VAL A 314 -21.85 27.94 3.21
N ASP A 315 -22.73 27.81 4.21
CA ASP A 315 -23.60 28.91 4.63
C ASP A 315 -22.82 30.05 5.29
N LEU A 316 -21.86 29.72 6.17
CA LEU A 316 -20.95 30.70 6.78
C LEU A 316 -20.10 31.42 5.71
N GLU A 317 -19.56 30.68 4.74
CA GLU A 317 -18.79 31.27 3.64
C GLU A 317 -19.62 32.25 2.80
N LYS A 318 -20.91 31.96 2.57
CA LYS A 318 -21.82 32.90 1.89
C LYS A 318 -22.04 34.16 2.70
N HIS A 319 -22.19 34.03 4.01
CA HIS A 319 -22.35 35.18 4.90
C HIS A 319 -21.10 36.06 4.90
N ASP A 320 -19.93 35.46 5.10
CA ASP A 320 -18.64 36.16 5.10
C ASP A 320 -18.38 36.84 3.76
N LYS A 321 -18.71 36.17 2.65
CA LYS A 321 -18.61 36.77 1.32
C LYS A 321 -19.54 37.97 1.15
N LEU A 322 -20.79 37.89 1.61
CA LEU A 322 -21.72 39.01 1.54
C LEU A 322 -21.20 40.21 2.35
N VAL A 323 -20.67 39.98 3.54
CA VAL A 323 -20.06 41.03 4.36
C VAL A 323 -18.85 41.64 3.64
N HIS A 324 -17.95 40.79 3.13
CA HIS A 324 -16.78 41.24 2.36
C HIS A 324 -17.18 42.08 1.14
N ASP A 325 -18.10 41.60 0.32
CA ASP A 325 -18.56 42.27 -0.90
C ASP A 325 -19.23 43.62 -0.58
N THR A 326 -20.01 43.67 0.51
CA THR A 326 -20.65 44.91 0.98
C THR A 326 -19.61 45.94 1.45
N LEU A 327 -18.63 45.50 2.25
CA LEU A 327 -17.55 46.37 2.74
C LEU A 327 -16.68 46.86 1.59
N LYS A 328 -16.38 45.97 0.63
CA LYS A 328 -15.66 46.32 -0.60
C LYS A 328 -16.43 47.36 -1.40
N ALA A 329 -17.73 47.16 -1.65
CA ALA A 329 -18.55 48.12 -2.39
C ALA A 329 -18.61 49.50 -1.70
N LYS A 330 -18.66 49.53 -0.36
CA LYS A 330 -18.58 50.78 0.41
C LYS A 330 -17.24 51.48 0.20
N ASN A 331 -16.13 50.74 0.32
CA ASN A 331 -14.79 51.30 0.14
C ASN A 331 -14.58 51.78 -1.31
N ASP A 332 -15.07 51.03 -2.30
CA ASP A 332 -15.01 51.40 -3.72
C ASP A 332 -15.80 52.70 -3.98
N PHE A 333 -16.98 52.86 -3.37
CA PHE A 333 -17.77 54.08 -3.46
C PHE A 333 -17.08 55.28 -2.78
N GLU A 334 -16.51 55.07 -1.60
CA GLU A 334 -15.74 56.11 -0.90
C GLU A 334 -14.51 56.54 -1.71
N ALA A 335 -13.77 55.58 -2.27
CA ALA A 335 -12.65 55.85 -3.17
C ALA A 335 -13.09 56.65 -4.41
N LEU A 336 -14.25 56.33 -4.98
CA LEU A 336 -14.80 57.07 -6.11
C LEU A 336 -15.17 58.51 -5.73
N ILE A 337 -15.72 58.76 -4.54
CA ILE A 337 -16.01 60.12 -4.06
C ILE A 337 -14.71 60.93 -3.97
N TYR A 338 -13.68 60.38 -3.34
CA TYR A 338 -12.40 61.08 -3.23
C TYR A 338 -11.75 61.31 -4.60
N ALA A 339 -11.76 60.31 -5.47
CA ALA A 339 -11.24 60.44 -6.83
C ALA A 339 -11.99 61.48 -7.65
N THR A 340 -13.32 61.53 -7.55
CA THR A 340 -14.15 62.50 -8.27
C THR A 340 -13.93 63.91 -7.72
N ARG A 341 -13.80 64.06 -6.40
CA ARG A 341 -13.48 65.34 -5.77
C ARG A 341 -12.11 65.85 -6.23
N ASP A 342 -11.07 65.02 -6.15
CA ASP A 342 -9.73 65.39 -6.59
C ASP A 342 -9.71 65.74 -8.09
N TRP A 343 -10.49 65.00 -8.89
CA TRP A 343 -10.67 65.31 -10.31
C TRP A 343 -11.33 66.67 -10.53
N LEU A 344 -12.37 67.01 -9.77
CA LEU A 344 -13.09 68.30 -9.87
C LEU A 344 -12.27 69.48 -9.34
N ASP A 345 -11.46 69.27 -8.30
CA ASP A 345 -10.60 70.31 -7.71
C ASP A 345 -9.38 70.63 -8.62
N ASN A 346 -9.10 69.80 -9.62
CA ASN A 346 -8.04 70.04 -10.59
C ASN A 346 -8.44 71.12 -11.61
N GLN A 347 -7.64 72.19 -11.68
CA GLN A 347 -7.92 73.35 -12.54
C GLN A 347 -8.00 73.02 -14.03
N ASP A 348 -7.27 72.00 -14.49
CA ASP A 348 -7.30 71.56 -15.88
C ASP A 348 -8.66 70.95 -16.27
N HIS A 349 -9.43 70.45 -15.30
CA HIS A 349 -10.71 69.80 -15.52
C HIS A 349 -11.92 70.74 -15.41
N HIS A 350 -11.74 71.96 -14.89
CA HIS A 350 -12.82 72.95 -14.79
C HIS A 350 -13.40 73.35 -16.16
N VAL A 351 -12.66 73.16 -17.25
CA VAL A 351 -13.14 73.39 -18.62
C VAL A 351 -14.32 72.48 -18.98
N TYR A 352 -14.45 71.34 -18.30
CA TYR A 352 -15.48 70.33 -18.56
C TYR A 352 -16.68 70.42 -17.59
N SER A 353 -16.68 71.35 -16.64
CA SER A 353 -17.73 71.52 -15.63
C SER A 353 -18.28 72.95 -15.61
N THR A 354 -19.60 73.13 -15.51
CA THR A 354 -20.22 74.46 -15.35
C THR A 354 -20.32 74.85 -13.87
N PRO A 355 -20.20 76.14 -13.52
CA PRO A 355 -20.43 76.60 -12.14
C PRO A 355 -21.85 76.29 -11.66
N GLU A 356 -22.01 76.06 -10.35
CA GLU A 356 -23.34 76.01 -9.72
C GLU A 356 -24.10 77.33 -9.95
N VAL A 357 -25.38 77.23 -10.36
CA VAL A 357 -26.28 78.36 -10.66
C VAL A 357 -26.93 78.90 -9.40
#